data_AF-A0A3S8SC87-F1
#
_entry.id   AF-A0A3S8SC87-F1
#
_cell.length_a   1.000
_cell.length_b   1.000
_cell.length_c   1.000
_cell.angle_alpha   90.00
_cell.angle_beta   90.00
_cell.angle_gamma   90.00
#
_symmetry.space_group_name_H-M   'P 1'
#
loop_
_entity.id
_entity.type
_entity.pdbx_description
1 polymer ?
#
loop_
_entity_poly.entity_id
_entity_poly.type
_entity_poly.pdbx_seq_one_letter_code
_entity_poly.pdbx_strand_id
1 'polypeptide(L)'
;MSKQEPGNVRVMENPPVNYYRNNLQDTYVKMPTEDIPVKIMSEDETARWFFNKLITISGRKYELPKFDELDVKMSWTTLVNLLNADANNYKKYVFLLDPDMSITNEKSALKEYMENNIVNFKVNSTSSNLLILPGNNSVEKGLWQYVNNLSDNDPMFSDPLLEEKGVINTDYIKQMNNFDQKEVYPGSSSAQIKVDENLDSKTYKLWFKYIADYKNIFIKYWIKDHANEVNEFLGILSKICKKIKKDEG
;
A
#
# COMPACT_ATOMS: atom_id res chain seq x y z
N MET A 1 41.38 -54.67 -20.30
CA MET A 1 42.03 -54.32 -19.01
C MET A 1 43.13 -53.32 -19.29
N SER A 2 43.04 -52.10 -18.77
CA SER A 2 44.12 -51.09 -18.82
C SER A 2 44.05 -50.19 -17.59
N LYS A 3 44.92 -50.53 -16.63
CA LYS A 3 45.57 -49.80 -15.52
C LYS A 3 44.96 -48.47 -15.03
N GLN A 4 44.54 -48.45 -13.76
CA GLN A 4 44.38 -47.25 -12.93
C GLN A 4 45.76 -46.66 -12.61
N GLU A 5 45.94 -45.37 -12.85
CA GLU A 5 47.11 -44.62 -12.37
C GLU A 5 46.89 -44.13 -10.92
N PRO A 6 47.95 -44.02 -10.10
CA PRO A 6 47.83 -43.69 -8.68
C PRO A 6 47.51 -42.22 -8.43
N GLY A 7 46.97 -41.94 -7.25
CA GLY A 7 46.37 -40.67 -6.84
C GLY A 7 47.21 -39.42 -7.14
N ASN A 8 46.60 -38.49 -7.89
CA ASN A 8 47.11 -37.14 -8.07
C ASN A 8 47.02 -36.36 -6.76
N VAL A 9 48.15 -36.16 -6.09
CA VAL A 9 48.24 -35.20 -4.98
C VAL A 9 48.21 -33.79 -5.58
N ARG A 10 47.08 -33.10 -5.42
CA ARG A 10 46.98 -31.67 -5.75
C ARG A 10 47.76 -30.88 -4.70
N VAL A 11 48.96 -30.45 -5.06
CA VAL A 11 49.70 -29.46 -4.27
C VAL A 11 48.93 -28.14 -4.39
N MET A 12 48.30 -27.72 -3.30
CA MET A 12 47.65 -26.42 -3.19
C MET A 12 48.66 -25.44 -2.61
N GLU A 13 48.98 -24.39 -3.35
CA GLU A 13 49.75 -23.28 -2.81
C GLU A 13 48.93 -22.53 -1.77
N ASN A 14 49.60 -22.05 -0.73
CA ASN A 14 48.94 -21.28 0.30
C ASN A 14 48.38 -20.00 -0.34
N PRO A 15 47.10 -19.67 -0.12
CA PRO A 15 46.52 -18.46 -0.67
C PRO A 15 47.35 -17.23 -0.34
N PRO A 16 47.43 -16.24 -1.24
CA PRO A 16 48.17 -15.01 -0.98
C PRO A 16 47.61 -14.32 0.27
N VAL A 17 48.45 -13.56 0.99
CA VAL A 17 48.07 -12.87 2.24
C VAL A 17 46.78 -12.03 2.08
N ASN A 18 46.54 -11.47 0.89
CA ASN A 18 45.32 -10.73 0.57
C ASN A 18 44.05 -11.57 0.64
N TYR A 19 44.11 -12.87 0.33
CA TYR A 19 42.98 -13.79 0.48
C TYR A 19 42.54 -13.86 1.94
N TYR A 20 43.48 -14.05 2.88
CA TYR A 20 43.19 -14.05 4.30
C TYR A 20 42.72 -12.69 4.79
N ARG A 21 43.29 -11.59 4.29
CA ARG A 21 42.86 -10.24 4.63
C ARG A 21 41.42 -9.97 4.23
N ASN A 22 41.02 -10.40 3.03
CA ASN A 22 39.66 -10.27 2.52
C ASN A 22 38.69 -11.19 3.27
N ASN A 23 39.09 -12.43 3.56
CA ASN A 23 38.25 -13.39 4.28
C ASN A 23 38.03 -12.98 5.75
N LEU A 24 39.07 -12.46 6.41
CA LEU A 24 38.96 -11.85 7.73
C LEU A 24 38.11 -10.58 7.67
N GLN A 25 38.28 -9.73 6.66
CA GLN A 25 37.37 -8.59 6.45
C GLN A 25 35.93 -9.04 6.24
N ASP A 26 35.63 -10.09 5.50
CA ASP A 26 34.26 -10.63 5.37
C ASP A 26 33.71 -11.14 6.71
N THR A 27 34.58 -11.61 7.61
CA THR A 27 34.20 -12.07 8.95
C THR A 27 33.98 -10.91 9.93
N TYR A 28 34.68 -9.78 9.74
CA TYR A 28 34.66 -8.60 10.64
C TYR A 28 33.85 -7.42 10.11
N VAL A 29 33.59 -7.34 8.80
CA VAL A 29 32.51 -6.57 8.22
C VAL A 29 31.27 -7.30 8.71
N LYS A 30 30.73 -6.84 9.84
CA LYS A 30 29.39 -7.19 10.31
C LYS A 30 28.55 -7.38 9.05
N MET A 31 28.11 -8.61 8.76
CA MET A 31 27.13 -8.85 7.69
C MET A 31 26.13 -7.72 7.83
N PRO A 32 25.90 -6.90 6.79
CA PRO A 32 24.94 -5.81 6.90
C PRO A 32 23.69 -6.48 7.43
N THR A 33 23.27 -6.09 8.65
CA THR A 33 22.10 -6.65 9.30
C THR A 33 21.03 -6.64 8.23
N GLU A 34 20.59 -7.83 7.81
CA GLU A 34 19.57 -7.92 6.77
C GLU A 34 18.46 -6.97 7.18
N ASP A 35 18.11 -6.03 6.31
CA ASP A 35 17.14 -5.00 6.67
C ASP A 35 15.79 -5.70 6.82
N ILE A 36 15.47 -6.12 8.05
CA ILE A 36 14.30 -6.92 8.36
C ILE A 36 13.09 -6.10 7.91
N PRO A 37 12.29 -6.61 6.95
CA PRO A 37 11.19 -5.84 6.41
C PRO A 37 10.11 -5.66 7.48
N VAL A 38 9.52 -4.48 7.52
CA VAL A 38 8.38 -4.20 8.40
C VAL A 38 7.16 -4.89 7.82
N LYS A 39 6.47 -5.70 8.63
CA LYS A 39 5.30 -6.45 8.16
C LYS A 39 4.07 -5.55 8.14
N ILE A 40 3.29 -5.66 7.07
CA ILE A 40 2.05 -4.91 6.90
C ILE A 40 0.86 -5.86 6.79
N MET A 41 -0.19 -5.55 7.55
CA MET A 41 -1.50 -6.19 7.44
C MET A 41 -2.51 -5.15 6.98
N SER A 42 -3.26 -5.44 5.92
CA SER A 42 -4.32 -4.58 5.40
C SER A 42 -5.63 -5.34 5.25
N GLU A 43 -6.73 -4.61 5.03
CA GLU A 43 -8.05 -5.21 4.84
C GLU A 43 -8.16 -6.01 3.54
N ASP A 44 -7.80 -5.37 2.42
CA ASP A 44 -7.90 -5.98 1.11
C ASP A 44 -6.76 -5.55 0.16
N GLU A 45 -6.88 -6.00 -1.10
CA GLU A 45 -5.94 -5.72 -2.17
C GLU A 45 -5.97 -4.25 -2.62
N THR A 46 -7.13 -3.58 -2.56
CA THR A 46 -7.26 -2.17 -2.93
C THR A 46 -6.48 -1.30 -1.94
N ALA A 47 -6.59 -1.58 -0.65
CA ALA A 47 -5.83 -0.91 0.41
C ALA A 47 -4.31 -1.04 0.19
N ARG A 48 -3.82 -2.26 -0.12
CA ARG A 48 -2.40 -2.51 -0.46
C ARG A 48 -1.97 -1.76 -1.70
N TRP A 49 -2.77 -1.79 -2.75
CA TRP A 49 -2.49 -1.06 -3.98
C TRP A 49 -2.36 0.44 -3.70
N PHE A 50 -3.29 1.02 -2.94
CA PHE A 50 -3.29 2.44 -2.63
C PHE A 50 -2.06 2.83 -1.79
N PHE A 51 -1.77 2.07 -0.74
CA PHE A 51 -0.57 2.23 0.08
C PHE A 51 0.73 2.21 -0.74
N ASN A 52 0.86 1.24 -1.64
CA ASN A 52 2.01 1.15 -2.55
C ASN A 52 2.16 2.40 -3.45
N LYS A 53 1.05 2.98 -3.91
CA LYS A 53 1.09 4.24 -4.68
C LYS A 53 1.54 5.42 -3.84
N LEU A 54 1.08 5.53 -2.59
CA LEU A 54 1.53 6.56 -1.66
C LEU A 54 3.04 6.52 -1.44
N ILE A 55 3.60 5.33 -1.21
CA ILE A 55 5.05 5.14 -1.03
C ILE A 55 5.80 5.47 -2.31
N THR A 56 5.33 4.96 -3.45
CA THR A 56 6.04 5.12 -4.72
C THR A 56 6.13 6.59 -5.14
N ILE A 57 5.07 7.36 -4.94
CA ILE A 57 4.95 8.75 -5.40
C ILE A 57 5.54 9.72 -4.37
N SER A 58 5.22 9.56 -3.08
CA SER A 58 5.56 10.54 -2.03
C SER A 58 6.52 9.99 -0.96
N GLY A 59 6.69 8.67 -0.87
CA GLY A 59 7.48 8.00 0.17
C GLY A 59 8.99 8.23 0.10
N ARG A 60 9.54 8.64 -1.06
CA ARG A 60 10.99 8.87 -1.24
C ARG A 60 11.58 9.87 -0.24
N LYS A 61 10.76 10.78 0.29
CA LYS A 61 11.20 11.79 1.27
C LYS A 61 11.43 11.23 2.69
N TYR A 62 10.95 10.02 2.98
CA TYR A 62 10.77 9.54 4.36
C TYR A 62 11.68 8.38 4.78
N GLU A 63 12.65 8.00 3.93
CA GLU A 63 13.59 6.87 4.17
C GLU A 63 12.87 5.62 4.69
N LEU A 64 11.77 5.26 4.03
CA LEU A 64 10.94 4.13 4.47
C LEU A 64 11.68 2.80 4.26
N PRO A 65 11.50 1.83 5.18
CA PRO A 65 12.10 0.52 5.03
C PRO A 65 11.45 -0.29 3.91
N LYS A 66 12.02 -1.46 3.63
CA LYS A 66 11.29 -2.48 2.88
C LYS A 66 10.08 -2.96 3.70
N PHE A 67 8.98 -3.20 3.01
CA PHE A 67 7.75 -3.71 3.59
C PHE A 67 7.49 -5.14 3.12
N ASP A 68 7.03 -5.98 4.04
CA ASP A 68 6.54 -7.32 3.77
C ASP A 68 5.00 -7.29 3.93
N GLU A 69 4.30 -7.13 2.80
CA GLU A 69 2.84 -7.04 2.76
C GLU A 69 2.24 -8.43 2.79
N LEU A 70 1.50 -8.73 3.87
CA LEU A 70 0.80 -10.00 3.98
C LEU A 70 -0.40 -10.02 3.03
N ASP A 71 -0.41 -10.99 2.11
CA ASP A 71 -1.52 -11.21 1.19
C ASP A 71 -2.66 -11.96 1.87
N VAL A 72 -3.32 -11.28 2.82
CA VAL A 72 -4.51 -11.78 3.49
C VAL A 72 -5.66 -10.80 3.26
N LYS A 73 -6.88 -11.34 3.18
CA LYS A 73 -8.12 -10.56 3.18
C LYS A 73 -8.75 -10.68 4.56
N MET A 74 -8.81 -9.59 5.31
CA MET A 74 -9.39 -9.54 6.65
C MET A 74 -10.33 -8.34 6.75
N SER A 75 -11.40 -8.43 7.55
CA SER A 75 -12.18 -7.24 7.88
C SER A 75 -11.41 -6.34 8.85
N TRP A 76 -11.69 -5.03 8.82
CA TRP A 76 -11.17 -4.09 9.82
C TRP A 76 -11.39 -4.57 11.27
N THR A 77 -12.53 -5.19 11.55
CA THR A 77 -12.87 -5.72 12.88
C THR A 77 -11.87 -6.79 13.34
N THR A 78 -11.45 -7.68 12.45
CA THR A 78 -10.46 -8.72 12.76
C THR A 78 -9.10 -8.09 13.02
N LEU A 79 -8.66 -7.13 12.19
CA LEU A 79 -7.39 -6.43 12.36
C LEU A 79 -7.33 -5.70 13.71
N VAL A 80 -8.39 -4.97 14.06
CA VAL A 80 -8.50 -4.24 15.32
C VAL A 80 -8.53 -5.20 16.52
N ASN A 81 -9.30 -6.29 16.44
CA ASN A 81 -9.36 -7.29 17.52
C ASN A 81 -8.01 -7.99 17.72
N LEU A 82 -7.28 -8.32 16.66
CA LEU A 82 -5.94 -8.92 16.77
C LEU A 82 -4.97 -7.97 17.49
N LEU A 83 -4.98 -6.70 17.10
CA LEU A 83 -4.14 -5.69 17.74
C LEU A 83 -4.51 -5.46 19.21
N ASN A 84 -5.81 -5.45 19.54
CA ASN A 84 -6.28 -5.20 20.90
C ASN A 84 -6.06 -6.41 21.82
N ALA A 85 -6.16 -7.63 21.28
CA ALA A 85 -5.99 -8.87 22.04
C ALA A 85 -4.50 -9.14 22.38
N ASP A 86 -3.58 -8.87 21.46
CA ASP A 86 -2.17 -9.21 21.64
C ASP A 86 -1.19 -8.19 21.03
N ALA A 87 -1.15 -6.99 21.63
CA ALA A 87 -0.26 -5.92 21.19
C ALA A 87 1.24 -6.31 21.20
N ASN A 88 1.65 -7.26 22.06
CA ASN A 88 3.05 -7.67 22.19
C ASN A 88 3.51 -8.51 20.99
N ASN A 89 2.70 -9.47 20.55
CA ASN A 89 3.02 -10.28 19.37
C ASN A 89 2.96 -9.45 18.08
N TYR A 90 2.08 -8.44 18.04
CA TYR A 90 1.90 -7.59 16.86
C TYR A 90 2.74 -6.31 16.85
N LYS A 91 3.71 -6.15 17.76
CA LYS A 91 4.57 -4.95 17.85
C LYS A 91 5.39 -4.65 16.59
N LYS A 92 5.64 -5.66 15.74
CA LYS A 92 6.39 -5.54 14.48
C LYS A 92 5.50 -5.37 13.24
N TYR A 93 4.19 -5.42 13.42
CA TYR A 93 3.21 -5.32 12.35
C TYR A 93 2.63 -3.93 12.33
N VAL A 94 2.50 -3.35 11.14
CA VAL A 94 1.70 -2.16 10.87
C VAL A 94 0.36 -2.60 10.31
N PHE A 95 -0.72 -2.18 10.94
CA PHE A 95 -2.09 -2.45 10.50
C PHE A 95 -2.58 -1.24 9.71
N LEU A 96 -3.05 -1.49 8.49
CA LEU A 96 -3.62 -0.49 7.59
C LEU A 96 -5.11 -0.73 7.44
N LEU A 97 -5.90 0.28 7.76
CA LEU A 97 -7.34 0.31 7.50
C LEU A 97 -7.65 1.23 6.32
N ASP A 98 -8.80 0.99 5.69
CA ASP A 98 -9.31 1.83 4.61
C ASP A 98 -9.68 3.23 5.09
N PRO A 99 -9.69 4.25 4.19
CA PRO A 99 -9.93 5.63 4.60
C PRO A 99 -11.34 5.90 5.15
N ASP A 100 -12.33 5.06 4.85
CA ASP A 100 -13.68 5.16 5.40
C ASP A 100 -13.74 4.85 6.91
N MET A 101 -12.73 4.17 7.46
CA MET A 101 -12.59 3.95 8.90
C MET A 101 -12.08 5.18 9.66
N SER A 102 -11.80 6.29 8.98
CA SER A 102 -11.27 7.51 9.60
C SER A 102 -12.08 7.97 10.82
N ILE A 103 -11.40 8.16 11.95
CA ILE A 103 -12.03 8.61 13.21
C ILE A 103 -12.55 10.05 13.16
N THR A 104 -12.15 10.83 12.14
CA THR A 104 -12.68 12.17 11.90
C THR A 104 -14.04 12.13 11.22
N ASN A 105 -14.41 11.02 10.58
CA ASN A 105 -15.71 10.82 9.96
C ASN A 105 -16.74 10.43 11.03
N GLU A 106 -17.83 11.19 11.12
CA GLU A 106 -18.92 10.92 12.07
C GLU A 106 -19.59 9.56 11.85
N LYS A 107 -19.54 9.04 10.62
CA LYS A 107 -20.14 7.75 10.25
C LYS A 107 -19.14 6.58 10.30
N SER A 108 -17.95 6.78 10.87
CA SER A 108 -16.94 5.71 10.94
C SER A 108 -17.35 4.63 11.95
N ALA A 109 -17.42 3.40 11.47
CA ALA A 109 -17.67 2.23 12.31
C ALA A 109 -16.55 1.99 13.34
N LEU A 110 -15.31 2.38 13.01
CA LEU A 110 -14.18 2.31 13.95
C LEU A 110 -14.36 3.29 15.10
N LYS A 111 -14.83 4.51 14.83
CA LYS A 111 -15.09 5.51 15.85
C LYS A 111 -16.14 5.01 16.85
N GLU A 112 -17.28 4.53 16.33
CA GLU A 112 -18.34 3.94 17.15
C GLU A 112 -17.82 2.75 17.97
N TYR A 113 -16.98 1.89 17.38
CA TYR A 113 -16.36 0.78 18.10
C TYR A 113 -15.46 1.26 19.24
N MET A 114 -14.62 2.27 19.02
CA MET A 114 -13.72 2.82 20.03
C MET A 114 -14.46 3.53 21.18
N GLU A 115 -15.64 4.11 20.91
CA GLU A 115 -16.48 4.73 21.93
C GLU A 115 -17.19 3.67 22.81
N ASN A 116 -17.53 2.52 22.23
CA ASN A 116 -18.27 1.46 22.90
C ASN A 116 -17.39 0.36 23.54
N ASN A 117 -16.08 0.35 23.29
CA ASN A 117 -15.16 -0.70 23.75
C ASN A 117 -13.90 -0.14 24.40
N ILE A 118 -13.31 -0.91 25.32
CA ILE A 118 -11.99 -0.60 25.88
C ILE A 118 -10.94 -0.95 24.83
N VAL A 119 -10.27 0.06 24.29
CA VAL A 119 -9.22 -0.06 23.27
C VAL A 119 -7.85 0.30 23.82
N ASN A 120 -6.86 -0.56 23.57
CA ASN A 120 -5.48 -0.37 24.02
C ASN A 120 -4.57 0.24 22.94
N PHE A 121 -5.15 0.77 21.85
CA PHE A 121 -4.42 1.31 20.71
C PHE A 121 -4.85 2.77 20.43
N LYS A 122 -4.03 3.47 19.64
CA LYS A 122 -4.34 4.80 19.13
C LYS A 122 -4.23 4.81 17.61
N VAL A 123 -5.19 5.40 16.94
CA VAL A 123 -5.21 5.51 15.48
C VAL A 123 -4.28 6.64 15.03
N ASN A 124 -3.53 6.44 13.93
CA ASN A 124 -2.67 7.47 13.33
C ASN A 124 -1.74 8.15 14.34
N SER A 125 -1.21 7.37 15.28
CA SER A 125 -0.35 7.87 16.34
C SER A 125 0.95 7.08 16.39
N THR A 126 2.06 7.76 16.67
CA THR A 126 3.38 7.10 16.78
C THR A 126 3.49 6.12 17.95
N SER A 127 2.51 6.14 18.87
CA SER A 127 2.48 5.22 20.01
C SER A 127 1.91 3.84 19.67
N SER A 128 1.22 3.69 18.55
CA SER A 128 0.57 2.45 18.13
C SER A 128 0.87 2.16 16.66
N ASN A 129 0.59 0.93 16.22
CA ASN A 129 0.87 0.49 14.86
C ASN A 129 -0.39 0.44 13.99
N LEU A 130 -1.51 1.02 14.45
CA LEU A 130 -2.74 1.13 13.66
C LEU A 130 -2.77 2.45 12.90
N LEU A 131 -2.81 2.34 11.58
CA LEU A 131 -2.91 3.48 10.68
C LEU A 131 -4.15 3.33 9.79
N ILE A 132 -4.72 4.48 9.45
CA ILE A 132 -5.79 4.63 8.48
C ILE A 132 -5.20 5.33 7.27
N LEU A 133 -5.46 4.77 6.09
CA LEU A 133 -5.03 5.39 4.83
C LEU A 133 -5.69 6.77 4.67
N PRO A 134 -5.00 7.75 4.06
CA PRO A 134 -5.53 9.11 3.92
C PRO A 134 -6.80 9.14 3.06
N GLY A 135 -7.77 9.97 3.46
CA GLY A 135 -9.09 10.10 2.85
C GLY A 135 -10.23 9.89 3.85
N ASN A 136 -11.48 10.00 3.36
CA ASN A 136 -12.69 9.90 4.19
C ASN A 136 -13.69 8.82 3.71
N ASN A 137 -13.48 8.26 2.53
CA ASN A 137 -14.33 7.27 1.88
C ASN A 137 -13.47 6.08 1.44
N SER A 138 -14.09 4.95 1.08
CA SER A 138 -13.34 3.83 0.49
C SER A 138 -12.53 4.32 -0.70
N VAL A 139 -11.38 3.71 -0.97
CA VAL A 139 -10.44 4.16 -2.00
C VAL A 139 -11.14 4.32 -3.36
N GLU A 140 -12.02 3.40 -3.71
CA GLU A 140 -12.77 3.42 -4.97
C GLU A 140 -13.73 4.61 -5.05
N LYS A 141 -14.51 4.84 -3.98
CA LYS A 141 -15.44 5.97 -3.91
C LYS A 141 -14.70 7.30 -3.86
N GLY A 142 -13.62 7.39 -3.08
CA GLY A 142 -12.78 8.59 -2.98
C GLY A 142 -12.18 8.97 -4.33
N LEU A 143 -11.67 7.99 -5.08
CA LEU A 143 -11.15 8.23 -6.43
C LEU A 143 -12.25 8.64 -7.41
N TRP A 144 -13.42 7.99 -7.34
CA TRP A 144 -14.58 8.37 -8.16
C TRP A 144 -15.02 9.81 -7.89
N GLN A 145 -15.17 10.19 -6.62
CA GLN A 145 -15.57 11.55 -6.23
C GLN A 145 -14.54 12.57 -6.69
N TYR A 146 -13.25 12.25 -6.56
CA TYR A 146 -12.19 13.13 -7.01
C TYR A 146 -12.32 13.44 -8.50
N VAL A 147 -12.30 12.42 -9.36
CA VAL A 147 -12.30 12.65 -10.82
C VAL A 147 -13.58 13.31 -11.33
N ASN A 148 -14.72 13.06 -10.68
CA ASN A 148 -16.01 13.63 -11.06
C ASN A 148 -16.21 15.08 -10.62
N ASN A 149 -15.44 15.53 -9.62
CA ASN A 149 -15.49 16.90 -9.11
C ASN A 149 -14.39 17.80 -9.70
N LEU A 150 -13.58 17.30 -10.62
CA LEU A 150 -12.57 18.11 -11.31
C LEU A 150 -13.23 19.11 -12.25
N SER A 151 -12.55 20.25 -12.43
CA SER A 151 -12.91 21.22 -13.47
C SER A 151 -12.30 20.82 -14.81
N ASP A 152 -12.89 21.25 -15.93
CA ASP A 152 -12.33 20.96 -17.28
C ASP A 152 -10.91 21.53 -17.48
N ASN A 153 -10.51 22.53 -16.68
CA ASN A 153 -9.18 23.14 -16.72
C ASN A 153 -8.17 22.43 -15.80
N ASP A 154 -8.51 21.27 -15.24
CA ASP A 154 -7.62 20.57 -14.32
C ASP A 154 -6.34 20.05 -15.03
N PRO A 155 -5.14 20.24 -14.44
CA PRO A 155 -3.88 19.76 -15.01
C PRO A 155 -3.81 18.24 -15.26
N MET A 156 -4.71 17.46 -14.68
CA MET A 156 -4.85 16.04 -14.98
C MET A 156 -5.17 15.80 -16.46
N PHE A 157 -6.04 16.60 -17.07
CA PHE A 157 -6.46 16.41 -18.47
C PHE A 157 -5.37 16.72 -19.49
N SER A 158 -4.28 17.37 -19.06
CA SER A 158 -3.07 17.58 -19.86
C SER A 158 -1.99 16.53 -19.62
N ASP A 159 -2.28 15.42 -18.90
CA ASP A 159 -1.32 14.30 -18.77
C ASP A 159 -1.23 13.58 -20.13
N PRO A 160 -0.01 13.41 -20.71
CA PRO A 160 0.13 12.79 -22.03
C PRO A 160 -0.52 11.41 -22.15
N LEU A 161 -0.52 10.62 -21.07
CA LEU A 161 -1.12 9.28 -21.07
C LEU A 161 -2.65 9.30 -21.10
N LEU A 162 -3.27 10.40 -20.68
CA LEU A 162 -4.71 10.62 -20.79
C LEU A 162 -5.08 11.22 -22.13
N GLU A 163 -4.29 12.18 -22.63
CA GLU A 163 -4.47 12.77 -23.96
C GLU A 163 -4.37 11.71 -25.07
N GLU A 164 -3.39 10.81 -25.00
CA GLU A 164 -3.24 9.68 -25.95
C GLU A 164 -4.46 8.75 -25.96
N LYS A 165 -5.20 8.68 -24.84
CA LYS A 165 -6.42 7.88 -24.69
C LYS A 165 -7.70 8.68 -24.98
N GLY A 166 -7.58 9.95 -25.36
CA GLY A 166 -8.71 10.84 -25.65
C GLY A 166 -9.45 11.37 -24.42
N VAL A 167 -8.88 11.23 -23.22
CA VAL A 167 -9.46 11.72 -21.96
C VAL A 167 -9.01 13.15 -21.71
N ILE A 168 -9.67 14.09 -22.37
CA ILE A 168 -9.25 15.51 -22.42
C ILE A 168 -10.14 16.45 -21.58
N ASN A 169 -11.26 15.97 -21.04
CA ASN A 169 -12.19 16.79 -20.26
C ASN A 169 -13.09 15.94 -19.34
N THR A 170 -13.95 16.62 -18.56
CA THR A 170 -14.87 15.96 -17.63
C THR A 170 -15.97 15.16 -18.33
N ASP A 171 -16.31 15.46 -19.58
CA ASP A 171 -17.36 14.73 -20.31
C ASP A 171 -16.95 13.28 -20.57
N TYR A 172 -15.66 13.02 -20.83
CA TYR A 172 -15.17 11.66 -20.93
C TYR A 172 -15.25 10.93 -19.58
N ILE A 173 -14.96 11.61 -18.46
CA ILE A 173 -15.12 11.04 -17.11
C ILE A 173 -16.59 10.67 -16.85
N LYS A 174 -17.54 11.54 -17.25
CA LYS A 174 -18.99 11.24 -17.14
C LYS A 174 -19.38 10.03 -17.99
N GLN A 175 -18.76 9.83 -19.16
CA GLN A 175 -18.97 8.63 -19.97
C GLN A 175 -18.45 7.38 -19.25
N MET A 176 -17.29 7.44 -18.60
CA MET A 176 -16.73 6.32 -17.82
C MET A 176 -17.63 5.90 -16.63
N ASN A 177 -18.55 6.76 -16.18
CA ASN A 177 -19.53 6.39 -15.15
C ASN A 177 -20.67 5.52 -15.68
N ASN A 178 -20.80 5.36 -16.99
CA ASN A 178 -21.83 4.57 -17.65
C ASN A 178 -21.16 3.46 -18.46
N PHE A 179 -21.16 2.23 -17.93
CA PHE A 179 -20.49 1.09 -18.55
C PHE A 179 -21.38 -0.16 -18.51
N ASP A 180 -21.15 -1.13 -19.40
CA ASP A 180 -21.82 -2.42 -19.33
C ASP A 180 -21.06 -3.35 -18.37
N GLN A 181 -21.78 -4.05 -17.49
CA GLN A 181 -21.20 -5.06 -16.61
C GLN A 181 -20.33 -6.09 -17.37
N LYS A 182 -20.67 -6.40 -18.63
CA LYS A 182 -19.89 -7.29 -19.51
C LYS A 182 -18.48 -6.80 -19.80
N GLU A 183 -18.26 -5.48 -19.74
CA GLU A 183 -16.93 -4.88 -19.94
C GLU A 183 -15.99 -5.20 -18.77
N VAL A 184 -16.55 -5.52 -17.60
CA VAL A 184 -15.79 -5.94 -16.42
C VAL A 184 -15.75 -7.47 -16.28
N TYR A 185 -16.86 -8.16 -16.57
CA TYR A 185 -16.96 -9.62 -16.49
C TYR A 185 -17.46 -10.22 -17.81
N PRO A 186 -16.55 -10.65 -18.71
CA PRO A 186 -16.93 -11.32 -19.94
C PRO A 186 -17.82 -12.55 -19.65
N GLY A 187 -19.06 -12.53 -20.14
CA GLY A 187 -20.05 -13.59 -19.92
C GLY A 187 -21.18 -13.27 -18.92
N SER A 188 -21.17 -12.10 -18.28
CA SER A 188 -22.32 -11.64 -17.49
C SER A 188 -23.51 -11.21 -18.37
N SER A 189 -24.69 -11.04 -17.77
CA SER A 189 -25.80 -10.34 -18.43
C SER A 189 -25.37 -8.92 -18.81
N SER A 190 -25.81 -8.43 -19.98
CA SER A 190 -25.60 -7.03 -20.38
C SER A 190 -26.52 -6.18 -19.52
N ALA A 191 -25.95 -5.51 -18.55
CA ALA A 191 -26.64 -4.59 -17.67
C ALA A 191 -25.86 -3.29 -17.68
N GLN A 192 -26.51 -2.22 -18.12
CA GLN A 192 -25.91 -0.89 -18.04
C GLN A 192 -25.84 -0.47 -16.58
N ILE A 193 -24.64 -0.19 -16.12
CA ILE A 193 -24.36 0.32 -14.79
C ILE A 193 -24.06 1.81 -14.94
N LYS A 194 -24.80 2.62 -14.19
CA LYS A 194 -24.52 4.03 -14.01
C LYS A 194 -24.04 4.24 -12.59
N VAL A 195 -22.89 4.88 -12.41
CA VAL A 195 -22.35 5.20 -11.08
C VAL A 195 -22.73 6.62 -10.67
N ASP A 196 -23.28 6.75 -9.46
CA ASP A 196 -23.61 8.02 -8.83
C ASP A 196 -23.22 8.01 -7.34
N GLU A 197 -23.32 9.19 -6.70
CA GLU A 197 -22.84 9.43 -5.35
C GLU A 197 -23.51 8.57 -4.26
N ASN A 198 -24.74 8.11 -4.49
CA ASN A 198 -25.58 7.42 -3.50
C ASN A 198 -25.59 5.89 -3.66
N LEU A 199 -24.79 5.35 -4.57
CA LEU A 199 -24.73 3.91 -4.80
C LEU A 199 -23.92 3.16 -3.76
N ASP A 200 -24.06 1.84 -3.83
CA ASP A 200 -23.40 0.90 -2.93
C ASP A 200 -21.90 0.71 -3.25
N SER A 201 -21.15 0.27 -2.25
CA SER A 201 -19.71 -0.02 -2.37
C SER A 201 -19.40 -1.00 -3.51
N LYS A 202 -20.30 -1.94 -3.84
CA LYS A 202 -20.10 -2.89 -4.92
C LYS A 202 -20.03 -2.19 -6.28
N THR A 203 -20.89 -1.19 -6.52
CA THR A 203 -20.89 -0.45 -7.79
C THR A 203 -19.59 0.33 -7.97
N TYR A 204 -19.09 0.99 -6.92
CA TYR A 204 -17.77 1.63 -6.96
C TYR A 204 -16.63 0.64 -7.22
N LYS A 205 -16.69 -0.56 -6.64
CA LYS A 205 -15.71 -1.63 -6.91
C LYS A 205 -15.74 -2.10 -8.37
N LEU A 206 -16.92 -2.15 -9.00
CA LEU A 206 -17.05 -2.48 -10.42
C LEU A 206 -16.45 -1.37 -11.30
N TRP A 207 -16.78 -0.12 -11.01
CA TRP A 207 -16.21 1.02 -11.71
C TRP A 207 -14.70 1.09 -11.59
N PHE A 208 -14.16 0.85 -10.40
CA PHE A 208 -12.73 0.84 -10.15
C PHE A 208 -11.99 -0.25 -10.95
N LYS A 209 -12.66 -1.38 -11.21
CA LYS A 209 -12.15 -2.42 -12.12
C LYS A 209 -12.26 -2.00 -13.58
N TYR A 210 -13.35 -1.34 -13.97
CA TYR A 210 -13.57 -0.81 -15.31
C TYR A 210 -12.49 0.21 -15.71
N ILE A 211 -12.16 1.15 -14.81
CA ILE A 211 -11.15 2.18 -15.06
C ILE A 211 -9.70 1.72 -14.76
N ALA A 212 -9.41 0.42 -14.81
CA ALA A 212 -8.10 -0.12 -14.44
C ALA A 212 -6.92 0.52 -15.19
N ASP A 213 -7.15 0.92 -16.44
CA ASP A 213 -6.17 1.56 -17.31
C ASP A 213 -5.89 3.03 -16.99
N TYR A 214 -6.75 3.66 -16.18
CA TYR A 214 -6.72 5.08 -15.85
C TYR A 214 -6.42 5.32 -14.36
N LYS A 215 -6.77 4.38 -13.48
CA LYS A 215 -6.66 4.54 -12.01
C LYS A 215 -5.28 4.97 -11.53
N ASN A 216 -4.21 4.51 -12.19
CA ASN A 216 -2.83 4.87 -11.82
C ASN A 216 -2.51 6.36 -12.10
N ILE A 217 -3.15 6.95 -13.11
CA ILE A 217 -2.99 8.37 -13.44
C ILE A 217 -3.86 9.19 -12.49
N PHE A 218 -5.13 8.79 -12.32
CA PHE A 218 -6.05 9.49 -11.40
C PHE A 218 -5.48 9.56 -9.97
N ILE A 219 -4.95 8.45 -9.46
CA ILE A 219 -4.39 8.43 -8.10
C ILE A 219 -3.11 9.29 -7.98
N LYS A 220 -2.33 9.42 -9.05
CA LYS A 220 -1.14 10.29 -9.07
C LYS A 220 -1.52 11.75 -8.85
N TYR A 221 -2.60 12.20 -9.46
CA TYR A 221 -3.09 13.58 -9.27
C TYR A 221 -3.80 13.74 -7.93
N TRP A 222 -4.61 12.76 -7.51
CA TRP A 222 -5.22 12.76 -6.18
C TRP A 222 -4.18 12.92 -5.07
N ILE A 223 -3.07 12.18 -5.13
CA ILE A 223 -1.97 12.24 -4.15
C ILE A 223 -1.30 13.62 -4.13
N LYS A 224 -1.20 14.29 -5.28
CA LYS A 224 -0.61 15.64 -5.37
C LYS A 224 -1.51 16.67 -4.71
N ASP A 225 -2.80 16.60 -4.96
CA ASP A 225 -3.76 17.57 -4.42
C ASP A 225 -3.98 17.37 -2.92
N HIS A 226 -3.90 16.12 -2.45
CA HIS A 226 -3.98 15.75 -1.03
C HIS A 226 -2.60 15.59 -0.39
N ALA A 227 -1.57 16.28 -0.92
CA ALA A 227 -0.19 16.11 -0.46
C ALA A 227 -0.01 16.35 1.04
N ASN A 228 -0.79 17.26 1.65
CA ASN A 228 -0.71 17.55 3.07
C ASN A 228 -1.09 16.33 3.92
N GLU A 229 -2.25 15.73 3.65
CA GLU A 229 -2.75 14.53 4.35
C GLU A 229 -1.81 13.34 4.13
N VAL A 230 -1.32 13.16 2.90
CA VAL A 230 -0.38 12.10 2.56
C VAL A 230 0.96 12.27 3.30
N ASN A 231 1.49 13.49 3.37
CA ASN A 231 2.75 13.77 4.04
C ASN A 231 2.64 13.59 5.57
N GLU A 232 1.49 13.90 6.15
CA GLU A 232 1.21 13.63 7.57
C GLU A 232 1.22 12.12 7.84
N PHE A 233 0.46 11.36 7.05
CA PHE A 233 0.43 9.90 7.12
C PHE A 233 1.83 9.28 6.99
N LEU A 234 2.60 9.65 5.97
CA LEU A 234 3.94 9.13 5.72
C LEU A 234 4.93 9.53 6.83
N GLY A 235 4.76 10.73 7.41
CA GLY A 235 5.55 11.18 8.55
C GLY A 235 5.31 10.33 9.80
N ILE A 236 4.07 9.95 10.06
CA ILE A 236 3.71 9.05 11.17
C ILE A 236 4.25 7.64 10.88
N LEU A 237 4.05 7.13 9.67
CA LEU A 237 4.54 5.81 9.23
C LEU A 237 6.06 5.70 9.41
N SER A 238 6.82 6.69 8.94
CA SER A 238 8.28 6.72 9.09
C SER A 238 8.73 6.64 10.56
N LYS A 239 8.03 7.33 11.46
CA LYS A 239 8.32 7.29 12.90
C LYS A 239 8.00 5.92 13.50
N ILE A 240 6.89 5.29 13.11
CA ILE A 240 6.52 3.94 13.54
C ILE A 240 7.57 2.93 13.05
N CYS A 241 7.93 2.96 11.78
CA CYS A 241 8.97 2.10 11.22
C CYS A 241 10.31 2.24 11.93
N LYS A 242 10.73 3.48 12.26
CA LYS A 242 11.95 3.74 13.03
C LYS A 242 11.87 3.16 14.45
N LYS A 243 10.70 3.20 15.09
CA LYS A 243 10.48 2.58 16.40
C LYS A 243 10.59 1.06 16.31
N ILE A 244 9.89 0.44 15.35
CA ILE A 244 9.92 -1.02 15.13
C ILE A 244 11.36 -1.51 14.95
N LYS A 245 12.17 -0.80 14.14
CA LYS A 245 13.58 -1.15 13.93
C LYS A 245 14.46 -0.98 15.17
N LYS A 246 14.18 0.01 16.03
CA LYS A 246 14.93 0.21 17.28
C LYS A 246 14.67 -0.89 18.30
N ASP A 247 13.46 -1.44 18.33
CA ASP A 247 13.10 -2.54 19.24
C ASP A 247 13.70 -3.90 18.81
N GLU A 248 14.42 -3.95 17.67
CA GLU A 248 15.09 -5.16 17.15
C GLU A 248 16.61 -5.19 17.38
N GLY A 249 17.24 -4.05 17.70
CA GLY A 249 18.68 -3.93 17.96
C GLY A 249 19.02 -3.85 19.43
#